data_AF-A0A832BBI2-F1
#
_entry.id   AF-A0A832BBI2-F1
#
_cell.length_a   1.000
_cell.length_b   1.000
_cell.length_c   1.000
_cell.angle_alpha   90.00
_cell.angle_beta   90.00
_cell.angle_gamma   90.00
#
_symmetry.space_group_name_H-M   'P 1'
#
loop_
_entity.id
_entity.type
_entity.pdbx_description
1 polymer ?
#
loop_
_entity_poly.entity_id
_entity_poly.type
_entity_poly.pdbx_seq_one_letter_code
_entity_poly.pdbx_strand_id
1 'polypeptide(L)'
;MPDSNLEKPVAYLCSSSFSKDHLLGCAEKVKKQEEHEFVQLFRNKKGIAERLLPAYFNALIRQRDSSMRSGSIAIETLLFVSGGMNIAKAIREFGINNASEFVLFATSKKVADSFIKCSKCKII
;
A
#
# COMPACT_ATOMS: atom_id res chain seq x y z
N MET A 1 17.07 4.22 -20.99
CA MET A 1 16.08 5.32 -20.94
C MET A 1 15.19 5.03 -19.75
N PRO A 2 14.91 5.96 -18.81
CA PRO A 2 13.85 5.69 -17.86
C PRO A 2 12.53 5.85 -18.61
N ASP A 3 11.80 4.76 -18.77
CA ASP A 3 10.46 4.76 -19.37
C ASP A 3 9.57 5.79 -18.67
N SER A 4 9.11 6.75 -19.45
CA SER A 4 8.40 7.96 -19.03
C SER A 4 6.92 7.74 -18.68
N ASN A 5 6.52 6.52 -18.33
CA ASN A 5 5.15 6.17 -17.95
C ASN A 5 5.06 5.50 -16.56
N LEU A 6 5.91 5.88 -15.61
CA LEU A 6 5.67 5.56 -14.20
C LEU A 6 4.41 6.29 -13.74
N GLU A 7 3.26 5.60 -13.78
CA GLU A 7 2.04 6.08 -13.15
C GLU A 7 2.34 6.44 -11.70
N LYS A 8 1.80 7.58 -11.26
CA LYS A 8 2.07 8.09 -9.92
C LYS A 8 1.32 7.23 -8.89
N PRO A 9 1.94 6.89 -7.76
CA PRO A 9 1.23 6.23 -6.67
C PRO A 9 0.11 7.12 -6.16
N VAL A 10 -0.99 6.50 -5.74
CA VAL A 10 -2.18 7.17 -5.23
C VAL A 10 -2.51 6.67 -3.83
N ALA A 11 -3.10 7.55 -3.03
CA ALA A 11 -3.65 7.20 -1.73
C ALA A 11 -5.09 7.70 -1.64
N TYR A 12 -5.98 6.86 -1.14
CA TYR A 12 -7.39 7.19 -0.94
C TYR A 12 -7.80 6.83 0.49
N LEU A 13 -8.64 7.67 1.09
CA LEU A 13 -9.41 7.28 2.26
C LEU A 13 -10.61 6.46 1.78
N CYS A 14 -10.79 5.27 2.33
CA CYS A 14 -11.82 4.34 1.91
C CYS A 14 -12.62 3.81 3.09
N SER A 15 -13.89 3.48 2.82
CA SER A 15 -14.76 2.72 3.70
C SER A 15 -15.30 1.48 2.99
N SER A 16 -15.54 0.40 3.75
CA SER A 16 -16.16 -0.81 3.22
C SER A 16 -17.08 -1.46 4.25
N SER A 17 -18.18 -2.05 3.77
CA SER A 17 -19.04 -2.92 4.55
C SER A 17 -18.58 -4.38 4.55
N PHE A 18 -17.59 -4.73 3.72
CA PHE A 18 -17.04 -6.08 3.65
C PHE A 18 -15.99 -6.32 4.75
N SER A 19 -15.68 -7.59 5.02
CA SER A 19 -14.68 -7.95 6.02
C SER A 19 -13.26 -7.56 5.58
N LYS A 20 -12.37 -7.38 6.56
CA LYS A 20 -10.93 -7.17 6.31
C LYS A 20 -10.33 -8.27 5.44
N ASP A 21 -10.72 -9.53 5.68
CA ASP A 21 -10.17 -10.67 4.93
C ASP A 21 -10.63 -10.65 3.46
N HIS A 22 -11.84 -10.15 3.18
CA HIS A 22 -12.28 -9.89 1.81
C HIS A 22 -11.42 -8.83 1.12
N LEU A 23 -11.11 -7.73 1.82
CA LEU A 23 -10.23 -6.67 1.29
C LEU A 23 -8.82 -7.21 1.00
N LEU A 24 -8.25 -7.98 1.92
CA LEU A 24 -6.94 -8.62 1.72
C LEU A 24 -6.95 -9.59 0.53
N GLY A 25 -8.02 -10.38 0.38
CA GLY A 25 -8.20 -11.25 -0.78
C GLY A 25 -8.26 -10.49 -2.11
N CYS A 26 -8.84 -9.28 -2.13
CA CYS A 26 -8.82 -8.41 -3.31
C CYS A 26 -7.43 -7.81 -3.58
N ALA A 27 -6.69 -7.40 -2.56
CA ALA A 27 -5.33 -6.89 -2.72
C ALA A 27 -4.40 -7.95 -3.34
N GLU A 28 -4.50 -9.22 -2.90
CA GLU A 28 -3.75 -10.33 -3.47
C GLU A 28 -4.11 -10.63 -4.93
N LYS A 29 -5.37 -10.43 -5.34
CA LYS A 29 -5.80 -10.60 -6.73
C LYS A 29 -5.18 -9.55 -7.66
N VAL A 30 -5.07 -8.31 -7.19
CA VAL A 30 -4.49 -7.21 -7.99
C VAL A 30 -2.98 -7.41 -8.15
N LYS A 31 -2.29 -7.86 -7.11
CA LYS A 31 -0.85 -8.18 -7.16
C LYS A 31 -0.49 -9.25 -8.20
N LYS A 32 -1.39 -10.18 -8.52
CA LYS A 32 -1.14 -11.24 -9.52
C LYS A 32 -1.16 -10.75 -10.97
N GLN A 33 -1.63 -9.53 -11.23
CA GLN A 33 -1.77 -9.01 -12.59
C GLN A 33 -0.51 -8.29 -13.07
N GLU A 34 0.29 -7.70 -12.17
CA GLU A 34 1.52 -6.98 -12.50
C GLU A 34 2.60 -7.22 -11.42
N GLU A 35 3.77 -7.75 -11.78
CA GLU A 35 4.82 -8.22 -10.85
C GLU A 35 5.40 -7.12 -9.93
N HIS A 36 5.26 -5.86 -10.29
CA HIS A 36 5.81 -4.71 -9.55
C HIS A 36 4.74 -3.79 -8.94
N GLU A 37 3.48 -4.01 -9.26
CA GLU A 37 2.39 -3.19 -8.73
C GLU A 37 1.79 -3.82 -7.48
N PHE A 38 1.33 -2.97 -6.56
CA PHE A 38 0.69 -3.46 -5.36
C PHE A 38 -0.33 -2.49 -4.79
N VAL A 39 -1.22 -3.09 -4.00
CA VAL A 39 -2.11 -2.39 -3.07
C VAL A 39 -1.66 -2.68 -1.66
N GLN A 40 -1.62 -1.65 -0.84
CA GLN A 40 -1.35 -1.77 0.58
C GLN A 40 -2.43 -1.05 1.38
N LEU A 41 -2.98 -1.77 2.37
CA LEU A 41 -4.09 -1.31 3.19
C LEU A 41 -3.58 -0.92 4.56
N PHE A 42 -3.74 0.35 4.90
CA PHE A 42 -3.32 0.90 6.15
C PHE A 42 -4.51 1.29 7.02
N ARG A 43 -4.32 1.27 8.33
CA ARG A 43 -5.28 1.86 9.28
C ARG A 43 -5.38 3.36 9.02
N ASN A 44 -6.57 3.93 9.16
CA ASN A 44 -6.70 5.38 9.16
C ASN A 44 -6.13 5.96 10.47
N LYS A 45 -4.83 6.21 10.50
CA LYS A 45 -4.12 6.83 11.61
C LYS A 45 -3.71 8.24 11.20
N LYS A 46 -3.85 9.20 12.13
CA LYS A 46 -3.43 10.59 11.90
C LYS A 46 -1.99 10.64 11.38
N GLY A 47 -1.76 11.39 10.32
CA GLY A 47 -0.41 11.60 9.76
C GLY A 47 0.08 10.49 8.83
N ILE A 48 -0.73 9.47 8.51
CA ILE A 48 -0.27 8.36 7.68
C ILE A 48 -0.17 8.76 6.20
N ALA A 49 -1.15 9.51 5.69
CA ALA A 49 -1.21 9.90 4.29
C ALA A 49 0.03 10.70 3.88
N GLU A 50 0.46 11.62 4.75
CA GLU A 50 1.64 12.47 4.57
C GLU A 50 2.95 11.67 4.58
N ARG A 51 2.97 10.49 5.20
CA ARG A 51 4.15 9.61 5.29
C ARG A 51 4.27 8.61 4.14
N LEU A 52 3.17 8.27 3.47
CA LEU A 52 3.13 7.21 2.47
C LEU A 52 4.04 7.50 1.28
N LEU A 53 3.91 8.69 0.68
CA LEU A 53 4.66 9.03 -0.52
C LEU A 53 6.18 9.11 -0.26
N PRO A 54 6.67 9.79 0.79
CA PRO A 54 8.10 9.75 1.14
C PRO A 54 8.60 8.34 1.47
N ALA A 55 7.80 7.54 2.19
CA ALA A 55 8.17 6.17 2.54
C ALA A 55 8.31 5.27 1.29
N TYR A 56 7.40 5.42 0.33
CA TYR A 56 7.46 4.69 -0.93
C TYR A 56 8.69 5.08 -1.75
N PHE A 57 9.00 6.38 -1.88
CA PHE A 57 10.22 6.80 -2.58
C PHE A 57 11.49 6.28 -1.92
N ASN A 58 11.57 6.29 -0.59
CA ASN A 58 12.71 5.71 0.12
C ASN A 58 12.81 4.19 -0.08
N ALA A 59 11.69 3.49 -0.19
CA ALA A 59 11.66 2.07 -0.53
C ALA A 59 12.20 1.81 -1.96
N LEU A 60 11.81 2.63 -2.94
CA LEU A 60 12.32 2.56 -4.31
C LEU A 60 13.83 2.84 -4.39
N ILE A 61 14.31 3.83 -3.64
CA ILE A 61 15.76 4.14 -3.56
C ILE A 61 16.51 2.92 -3.00
N ARG A 62 16.01 2.30 -1.93
CA ARG A 62 16.63 1.08 -1.37
C ARG A 62 16.62 -0.09 -2.34
N GLN A 63 15.54 -0.26 -3.10
CA GLN A 63 15.47 -1.28 -4.15
C GLN A 63 16.56 -1.04 -5.21
N ARG A 64 16.62 0.17 -5.75
CA ARG A 64 17.60 0.55 -6.77
C ARG A 64 19.03 0.34 -6.28
N ASP A 65 19.30 0.69 -5.03
CA ASP A 65 20.62 0.59 -4.42
C ASP A 65 20.91 -0.84 -3.90
N SER A 66 20.04 -1.83 -4.20
CA SER A 66 20.15 -3.23 -3.76
C SER A 66 20.33 -3.39 -2.24
N SER A 67 19.73 -2.50 -1.46
CA SER A 67 19.87 -2.39 0.00
C SER A 67 18.55 -2.63 0.75
N MET A 68 17.56 -3.23 0.08
CA MET A 68 16.33 -3.67 0.74
C MET A 68 16.64 -4.71 1.82
N ARG A 69 15.96 -4.58 2.96
CA ARG A 69 16.03 -5.54 4.07
C ARG A 69 14.91 -6.57 4.03
N SER A 70 13.90 -6.30 3.20
CA SER A 70 12.75 -7.16 2.95
C SER A 70 12.69 -7.57 1.49
N GLY A 71 11.87 -8.58 1.20
CA GLY A 71 11.67 -9.08 -0.16
C GLY A 71 10.72 -8.23 -1.02
N SER A 72 10.21 -7.09 -0.53
CA SER A 72 9.28 -6.27 -1.32
C SER A 72 9.25 -4.79 -0.95
N ILE A 73 9.00 -3.95 -1.96
CA ILE A 73 8.81 -2.49 -1.84
C ILE A 73 7.67 -2.18 -0.85
N ALA A 74 6.60 -2.98 -0.83
CA ALA A 74 5.48 -2.80 0.09
C ALA A 74 5.91 -2.94 1.57
N ILE A 75 6.78 -3.90 1.88
CA ILE A 75 7.28 -4.07 3.25
C ILE A 75 8.31 -2.97 3.58
N GLU A 76 9.21 -2.61 2.66
CA GLU A 76 10.09 -1.45 2.87
C GLU A 76 9.28 -0.16 3.13
N THR A 77 8.23 0.09 2.34
CA THR A 77 7.33 1.24 2.51
C THR A 77 6.72 1.23 3.91
N LEU A 78 6.23 0.08 4.37
CA LEU A 78 5.69 -0.08 5.72
C LEU A 78 6.72 0.20 6.82
N LEU A 79 7.95 -0.29 6.64
CA LEU A 79 9.04 -0.05 7.60
C LEU A 79 9.35 1.45 7.70
N PHE A 80 9.43 2.15 6.57
CA PHE A 80 9.62 3.60 6.56
C PHE A 80 8.45 4.37 7.19
N VAL A 81 7.20 4.01 6.88
CA VAL A 81 6.01 4.59 7.54
C VAL A 81 6.08 4.41 9.06
N SER A 82 6.54 3.25 9.51
CA SER A 82 6.65 2.92 10.94
C SER A 82 7.83 3.56 11.65
N GLY A 83 8.84 4.03 10.91
CA GLY A 83 10.10 4.54 11.47
C GLY A 83 10.94 3.48 12.18
N GLY A 84 10.68 2.18 11.93
CA GLY A 84 11.33 1.07 12.61
C GLY A 84 11.74 -0.05 11.66
N MET A 85 12.38 -1.08 12.22
CA MET A 85 12.89 -2.22 11.45
C MET A 85 12.15 -3.55 11.73
N ASN A 86 11.18 -3.55 12.65
CA ASN A 86 10.46 -4.76 13.01
C ASN A 86 9.17 -4.86 12.18
N ILE A 87 9.14 -5.80 11.22
CA ILE A 87 8.02 -6.00 10.29
C ILE A 87 6.72 -6.33 11.05
N ALA A 88 6.76 -7.28 12.00
CA ALA A 88 5.58 -7.69 12.74
C ALA A 88 4.97 -6.53 13.55
N LYS A 89 5.82 -5.72 14.18
CA LYS A 89 5.41 -4.50 14.89
C LYS A 89 4.79 -3.49 13.92
N ALA A 90 5.41 -3.26 12.76
CA ALA A 90 4.90 -2.32 11.77
C ALA A 90 3.53 -2.74 11.20
N ILE A 91 3.35 -4.03 10.87
CA ILE A 91 2.06 -4.59 10.43
C ILE A 91 1.01 -4.39 11.53
N ARG A 92 1.35 -4.73 12.78
CA ARG A 92 0.42 -4.59 13.91
C ARG A 92 0.05 -3.14 14.21
N GLU A 93 0.90 -2.16 13.89
CA GLU A 93 0.64 -0.76 14.19
C GLU A 93 -0.05 -0.01 13.04
N PHE A 94 0.32 -0.32 11.79
CA PHE A 94 -0.08 0.45 10.62
C PHE A 94 -0.90 -0.33 9.60
N GLY A 95 -0.80 -1.66 9.56
CA GLY A 95 -1.60 -2.50 8.65
C GLY A 95 -3.06 -2.55 9.09
N ILE A 96 -4.00 -2.53 8.15
CA ILE A 96 -5.46 -2.52 8.39
C ILE A 96 -5.92 -3.42 9.57
N ASN A 97 -6.73 -2.88 10.50
CA ASN A 97 -7.34 -3.62 11.61
C ASN A 97 -8.86 -3.79 11.46
N ASN A 98 -9.56 -2.82 10.88
CA ASN A 98 -10.97 -2.88 10.56
C ASN A 98 -11.20 -2.42 9.11
N ALA A 99 -12.36 -2.75 8.55
CA ALA A 99 -12.72 -2.40 7.18
C ALA A 99 -13.61 -1.15 7.09
N SER A 100 -14.07 -0.61 8.23
CA SER A 100 -14.97 0.54 8.27
C SER A 100 -14.33 1.78 7.70
N GLU A 101 -13.04 2.00 8.00
CA GLU A 101 -12.28 3.12 7.47
C GLU A 101 -10.78 2.80 7.41
N PHE A 102 -10.19 2.93 6.22
CA PHE A 102 -8.80 2.57 5.96
C PHE A 102 -8.20 3.45 4.88
N VAL A 103 -6.87 3.55 4.87
CA VAL A 103 -6.13 4.22 3.80
C VAL A 103 -5.68 3.17 2.79
N LEU A 104 -6.15 3.30 1.57
CA LEU A 104 -5.71 2.55 0.41
C LEU A 104 -4.50 3.25 -0.20
N PHE A 105 -3.35 2.59 -0.25
CA PHE A 105 -2.20 3.03 -1.06
C PHE A 105 -2.03 2.08 -2.25
N ALA A 106 -1.83 2.63 -3.44
CA ALA A 106 -1.59 1.88 -4.65
C ALA A 106 -0.44 2.49 -5.45
N THR A 107 0.32 1.64 -6.14
CA THR A 107 1.43 2.08 -7.00
C THR A 107 0.98 2.90 -8.21
N SER A 108 -0.29 2.77 -8.61
CA SER A 108 -0.87 3.46 -9.75
C SER A 108 -2.38 3.66 -9.58
N LYS A 109 -2.98 4.56 -10.37
CA LYS A 109 -4.43 4.77 -10.33
C LYS A 109 -5.18 3.54 -10.86
N LYS A 110 -4.66 2.92 -11.92
CA LYS A 110 -5.22 1.70 -12.51
C LYS A 110 -5.32 0.56 -11.49
N VAL A 111 -4.30 0.40 -10.65
CA VAL A 111 -4.26 -0.58 -9.55
C VAL A 111 -5.32 -0.28 -8.50
N ALA A 112 -5.43 0.99 -8.10
CA ALA A 112 -6.44 1.42 -7.14
C ALA A 112 -7.85 1.15 -7.68
N ASP A 113 -8.13 1.53 -8.92
CA ASP A 113 -9.43 1.32 -9.57
C ASP A 113 -9.77 -0.18 -9.66
N SER A 114 -8.79 -1.02 -9.99
CA SER A 114 -8.96 -2.48 -10.02
C SER A 114 -9.30 -3.06 -8.64
N PHE A 115 -8.63 -2.57 -7.60
CA PHE A 115 -8.93 -2.96 -6.22
C PHE A 115 -10.30 -2.48 -5.77
N ILE A 116 -10.67 -1.24 -6.05
CA ILE A 116 -11.97 -0.66 -5.69
C ILE A 116 -13.09 -1.45 -6.35
N LYS A 117 -12.93 -1.82 -7.64
CA LYS A 117 -13.88 -2.67 -8.36
C LYS A 117 -14.02 -4.05 -7.72
N CYS A 118 -12.91 -4.67 -7.29
CA CYS A 118 -12.94 -5.98 -6.62
C CYS A 118 -13.61 -5.91 -5.24
N SER A 119 -13.16 -4.97 -4.42
CA SER A 119 -13.50 -4.86 -3.00
C SER A 119 -14.83 -4.18 -2.74
N LYS A 120 -15.36 -3.48 -3.76
CA LYS A 120 -16.57 -2.65 -3.68
C LYS A 120 -16.50 -1.60 -2.55
N CYS A 121 -15.29 -1.21 -2.14
CA CYS A 121 -15.11 -0.13 -1.16
C CYS A 121 -15.48 1.22 -1.80
N LYS A 122 -15.76 2.21 -0.95
CA LYS A 122 -16.05 3.58 -1.37
C LYS A 122 -14.89 4.48 -0.97
N ILE A 123 -14.47 5.35 -1.88
CA ILE A 123 -13.61 6.49 -1.54
C ILE A 123 -14.47 7.52 -0.80
N ILE A 124 -13.97 8.07 0.31
CA ILE A 124 -14.66 9.06 1.15
C ILE A 124 -13.81 10.30 1.40
#